data_AF-A0A8S2WRE8-F1
#
_entry.id   AF-A0A8S2WRE8-F1
#
_cell.length_a   1.000
_cell.length_b   1.000
_cell.length_c   1.000
_cell.angle_alpha   90.00
_cell.angle_beta   90.00
_cell.angle_gamma   90.00
#
_symmetry.space_group_name_H-M   'P 1'
#
loop_
_entity.id
_entity.type
_entity.pdbx_description
1 polymer ?
#
loop_
_entity_poly.entity_id
_entity_poly.type
_entity_poly.pdbx_seq_one_letter_code
_entity_poly.pdbx_strand_id
1 'polypeptide(L)' 'ERKTIEVGDENEDVRSCKQQCRSFVFLVGDKNLRIINSPGIGDTRGLEQDVEDFHKILTYMSQYEHLNGICILLKPNEER' A
#
# COMPACT_ATOMS: atom_id res chain seq x y z
N GLU A 1 -6.77 -17.99 15.54
CA GLU A 1 -7.06 -18.09 14.09
C GLU A 1 -6.08 -17.21 13.33
N ARG A 2 -5.35 -17.73 12.34
CA ARG A 2 -4.27 -17.02 11.65
C ARG A 2 -4.88 -16.32 10.43
N LYS A 3 -4.93 -14.98 10.40
CA LYS A 3 -5.33 -14.22 9.20
C LYS A 3 -4.07 -13.83 8.45
N THR A 4 -3.83 -14.47 7.31
CA THR A 4 -2.73 -14.13 6.40
C THR A 4 -3.21 -13.03 5.46
N ILE A 5 -2.42 -11.97 5.33
CA ILE A 5 -2.62 -10.94 4.31
C ILE A 5 -1.48 -11.13 3.32
N GLU A 6 -1.81 -11.46 2.08
CA GLU A 6 -0.84 -11.46 0.99
C GLU A 6 -0.62 -10.00 0.58
N VAL A 7 0.63 -9.55 0.71
CA VAL A 7 1.07 -8.21 0.32
C VAL A 7 1.94 -8.40 -0.92
N GLY A 8 1.36 -8.11 -2.08
CA GLY A 8 1.94 -8.43 -3.39
C GLY A 8 1.60 -9.86 -3.81
N ASP A 9 1.01 -10.02 -4.99
CA ASP A 9 0.86 -11.31 -5.65
C ASP A 9 2.06 -11.52 -6.59
N GLU A 10 2.70 -12.68 -6.51
CA GLU A 10 3.80 -13.09 -7.39
C GLU A 10 3.33 -13.16 -8.87
N ASN A 11 2.02 -13.27 -9.08
CA ASN A 11 1.33 -13.31 -10.37
C ASN A 11 0.53 -12.04 -10.68
N GLU A 12 0.65 -10.96 -9.88
CA GLU A 12 0.22 -9.65 -10.35
C GLU A 12 1.18 -9.25 -11.48
N ASP A 13 0.77 -9.59 -12.70
CA ASP A 13 1.16 -8.90 -13.93
C ASP A 13 1.38 -7.43 -13.54
N VAL A 14 2.58 -6.89 -13.71
CA VAL A 14 3.03 -5.55 -13.24
C VAL A 14 2.09 -4.41 -13.71
N ARG A 15 1.11 -4.74 -14.55
CA ARG A 15 0.02 -3.92 -15.06
C ARG A 15 -1.19 -3.78 -14.11
N SER A 16 -1.29 -4.59 -13.05
CA SER A 16 -2.37 -4.50 -12.06
C SER A 16 -1.90 -3.89 -10.74
N CYS A 17 -1.05 -2.86 -10.79
CA CYS A 17 -0.85 -1.97 -9.64
C CYS A 17 -2.22 -1.49 -9.15
N LYS A 18 -2.56 -1.82 -7.90
CA LYS A 18 -3.84 -1.46 -7.26
C LYS A 18 -4.14 0.02 -7.55
N GLN A 19 -5.14 0.31 -8.36
CA GLN A 19 -5.39 1.70 -8.78
C GLN A 19 -6.03 2.56 -7.69
N GLN A 20 -6.45 1.96 -6.56
CA GLN A 20 -7.08 2.65 -5.44
C GLN A 20 -6.57 2.13 -4.08
N CYS A 21 -6.49 3.05 -3.11
CA CYS A 21 -6.18 2.71 -1.72
C CYS A 21 -7.33 1.95 -1.06
N ARG A 22 -7.01 0.95 -0.24
CA ARG A 22 -7.99 0.17 0.52
C ARG A 22 -7.51 -0.02 1.95
N SER A 23 -8.43 0.03 2.92
CA SER A 23 -8.10 -0.27 4.32
C SER A 23 -8.74 -1.56 4.81
N PHE A 24 -8.01 -2.24 5.68
CA PHE A 24 -8.42 -3.46 6.35
C PHE A 24 -8.23 -3.29 7.85
N VAL A 25 -9.21 -3.72 8.65
CA VAL A 25 -9.16 -3.60 10.11
C VAL A 25 -9.11 -4.99 10.73
N PHE A 26 -8.16 -5.18 11.64
CA PHE A 26 -7.94 -6.42 12.37
C PHE A 26 -7.96 -6.12 13.86
N LEU A 27 -8.65 -6.97 14.63
CA LEU A 27 -8.55 -6.94 16.07
C LEU A 27 -7.28 -7.71 16.48
N VAL A 28 -6.36 -7.05 17.16
CA VAL A 28 -5.11 -7.61 17.69
C VAL A 28 -5.07 -7.35 19.19
N GLY A 29 -5.32 -8.39 19.98
CA GLY A 29 -5.55 -8.24 21.41
C GLY A 29 -6.80 -7.42 21.68
N ASP A 30 -6.64 -6.29 22.37
CA ASP A 30 -7.67 -5.30 22.68
C ASP A 30 -7.66 -4.07 21.73
N LYS A 31 -6.82 -4.08 20.69
CA LYS A 31 -6.62 -2.95 19.77
C LYS A 31 -7.06 -3.25 18.34
N ASN A 32 -7.60 -2.24 17.67
CA ASN A 32 -7.87 -2.29 16.24
C ASN A 32 -6.62 -1.85 15.46
N LEU A 33 -6.04 -2.77 14.71
CA LEU A 33 -4.98 -2.50 13.75
C LEU A 33 -5.61 -2.23 12.38
N ARG A 34 -5.45 -1.02 11.86
CA ARG A 34 -5.81 -0.68 10.48
C ARG A 34 -4.58 -0.72 9.59
N ILE A 35 -4.65 -1.54 8.54
CA ILE A 35 -3.64 -1.58 7.48
C ILE A 35 -4.23 -0.90 6.25
N ILE A 36 -3.52 0.12 5.75
CA ILE A 36 -3.84 0.79 4.49
C ILE A 36 -2.95 0.19 3.43
N ASN A 37 -3.55 -0.40 2.40
CA ASN A 37 -2.88 -0.87 1.20
C ASN A 37 -3.01 0.21 0.12
N SER A 38 -1.89 0.74 -0.34
CA SER A 38 -1.80 1.74 -1.40
C SER A 38 -1.46 1.13 -2.76
N PRO A 39 -1.66 1.86 -3.86
CA PRO A 39 -0.93 1.64 -5.11
C PRO A 39 0.60 1.60 -4.87
N GLY A 40 1.32 0.89 -5.73
CA GLY A 40 2.78 0.97 -5.81
C GLY A 40 3.22 2.26 -6.50
N ILE A 41 4.45 2.70 -6.21
CA ILE A 41 5.12 3.82 -6.87
C ILE A 41 6.42 3.28 -7.48
N GLY A 42 6.79 3.76 -8.66
CA GLY A 42 8.04 3.39 -9.34
C GLY A 42 7.91 2.16 -10.23
N ASP A 43 6.77 2.01 -10.91
CA ASP A 43 6.60 0.97 -11.94
C ASP A 43 6.85 1.52 -13.36
N THR A 44 6.67 0.67 -14.37
CA THR A 44 6.95 1.01 -15.78
C THR A 44 5.97 2.02 -16.40
N ARG A 45 4.95 2.49 -15.67
CA ARG A 45 3.96 3.48 -16.15
C ARG A 45 4.50 4.92 -16.13
N GLY A 46 5.66 5.14 -15.50
CA GLY A 46 6.41 6.39 -15.58
C GLY A 46 6.03 7.45 -14.54
N LEU A 47 6.79 8.55 -14.54
CA LEU A 47 6.74 9.59 -13.49
C LEU A 47 5.38 10.27 -13.33
N GLU A 48 4.64 10.46 -14.42
CA GLU A 48 3.31 11.09 -14.36
C GLU A 48 2.33 10.22 -13.56
N GLN A 49 2.39 8.90 -13.76
CA GLN A 49 1.57 7.96 -13.01
C GLN A 49 1.98 7.90 -11.53
N ASP A 50 3.28 7.98 -11.24
CA ASP A 50 3.78 8.04 -9.87
C ASP A 50 3.26 9.28 -9.13
N VAL A 51 3.20 10.44 -9.78
CA VAL A 51 2.65 11.68 -9.20
C VAL A 51 1.17 11.52 -8.87
N GLU A 52 0.38 10.91 -9.77
CA GLU A 52 -1.03 10.63 -9.53
C GLU A 52 -1.24 9.64 -8.39
N ASP A 53 -0.45 8.56 -8.36
CA ASP A 53 -0.56 7.53 -7.34
C ASP A 53 -0.14 8.09 -5.97
N PHE A 54 0.87 8.97 -5.92
CA PHE A 54 1.24 9.70 -4.72
C PHE A 54 0.08 10.60 -4.22
N HIS A 55 -0.58 11.33 -5.13
CA HIS A 55 -1.75 12.15 -4.77
C HIS A 55 -2.90 11.30 -4.21
N LYS A 56 -3.18 10.14 -4.81
CA LYS A 56 -4.21 9.21 -4.29
C LYS A 56 -3.88 8.73 -2.89
N ILE A 57 -2.62 8.39 -2.62
CA ILE A 57 -2.14 7.95 -1.32
C ILE A 57 -2.31 9.06 -0.28
N LEU A 58 -1.81 10.27 -0.56
CA LEU A 58 -1.92 11.40 0.35
C LEU A 58 -3.39 11.78 0.64
N THR A 59 -4.23 11.77 -0.39
CA THR A 59 -5.66 12.07 -0.26
C THR A 59 -6.38 11.01 0.58
N TYR A 60 -5.98 9.74 0.47
CA TYR A 60 -6.54 8.69 1.31
C TYR A 60 -6.06 8.79 2.76
N MET A 61 -4.77 9.08 2.96
CA MET A 61 -4.17 9.28 4.28
C MET A 61 -4.77 10.46 5.05
N SER A 62 -5.16 11.54 4.36
CA SER A 62 -5.75 12.73 4.99
C SER A 62 -7.13 12.49 5.59
N GLN A 63 -7.78 11.36 5.28
CA GLN A 63 -9.05 10.95 5.90
C GLN A 63 -8.89 10.49 7.35
N TYR A 64 -7.64 10.28 7.81
CA TYR A 64 -7.33 9.80 9.14
C TYR A 64 -6.69 10.91 9.97
N GLU A 65 -7.20 11.13 11.18
CA GLU A 65 -6.65 12.11 12.12
C GLU A 65 -5.22 11.75 12.57
N HIS A 66 -4.94 10.44 12.67
CA HIS A 66 -3.66 9.92 13.16
C HIS A 66 -3.16 8.77 12.28
N LEU A 67 -1.87 8.81 11.96
CA LEU A 67 -1.12 7.73 11.33
C LEU A 67 -0.02 7.29 12.26
N ASN A 68 -0.04 6.03 12.69
CA ASN A 68 0.91 5.52 13.67
C ASN A 68 2.27 5.13 13.09
N GLY A 69 2.33 4.84 11.78
CA GLY A 69 3.57 4.46 11.10
C GLY A 69 3.35 4.22 9.62
N ILE A 70 4.45 4.25 8.85
CA ILE A 70 4.48 3.98 7.42
C ILE A 70 5.45 2.82 7.20
N CYS A 71 5.00 1.80 6.47
CA CYS A 71 5.83 0.67 6.05
C CYS A 71 6.19 0.85 4.57
N ILE A 72 7.47 0.99 4.27
CA ILE A 72 7.98 1.05 2.90
C ILE A 72 8.51 -0.33 2.56
N LEU A 73 7.85 -1.03 1.64
CA LEU A 73 8.30 -2.31 1.13
C LEU A 73 9.17 -2.08 -0.10
N LEU A 74 10.41 -2.54 -0.04
CA LEU A 74 11.36 -2.46 -1.14
C LEU A 74 11.68 -3.87 -1.63
N LYS A 75 11.78 -4.03 -2.94
CA LYS A 75 12.24 -5.29 -3.52
C LYS A 75 13.71 -5.51 -3.10
N PRO A 76 14.05 -6.67 -2.51
CA PRO A 76 15.35 -6.86 -1.86
C PRO A 76 16.55 -6.80 -2.82
N ASN A 77 16.33 -6.97 -4.13
CA ASN A 77 17.38 -7.16 -5.13
C ASN A 77 17.36 -6.11 -6.27
N GLU A 78 16.74 -4.95 -6.07
CA GLU A 78 16.93 -3.83 -7.02
C GLU A 78 18.20 -3.09 -6.62
N GLU A 79 19.20 -3.03 -7.51
CA GLU A 79 20.31 -2.10 -7.34
C GLU A 79 19.76 -0.67 -7.42
N ARG A 80 20.27 0.19 -6.55
CA ARG A 80 19.77 1.55 -6.33
C ARG A 80 20.70 2.57 -6.96
#